data_AF-A0A800KHZ3-F1
#
_entry.id   AF-A0A800KHZ3-F1
#
_cell.length_a   1.000
_cell.length_b   1.000
_cell.length_c   1.000
_cell.angle_alpha   90.00
_cell.angle_beta   90.00
_cell.angle_gamma   90.00
#
_symmetry.space_group_name_H-M   'P 1'
#
loop_
_entity.id
_entity.type
_entity.pdbx_description
1 polymer ?
#
loop_
_entity_poly.entity_id
_entity_poly.type
_entity_poly.pdbx_seq_one_letter_code
_entity_poly.pdbx_strand_id
1 'polypeptide(L)'
;MHWCRSSSSKRRVSSNPPGHHTGNLDNKELVVGATLFLPVHVPGGLLSIGDGHAAQGDGEVSGTAIETSLSGVIEVELHKDQNLLWPRAETPTHYISMGLDADLDEAARSATRQMVEFLVTEKGLDRGDAYILCSVALDLRVTQLVDGVKGIHGMLSKDLLP
;
A
#
# COMPACT_ATOMS: atom_id res chain seq x y z
N MET A 1 -6.56 -9.31 3.47
CA MET A 1 -7.28 -8.12 2.98
C MET A 1 -6.49 -7.74 1.73
N HIS A 2 -7.06 -7.46 0.57
CA HIS A 2 -7.52 -6.12 0.21
C HIS A 2 -8.39 -6.17 -1.04
N TRP A 3 -9.65 -5.77 -0.88
CA TRP A 3 -10.34 -5.03 -1.92
C TRP A 3 -10.36 -3.57 -1.46
N CYS A 4 -10.09 -2.63 -2.35
CA CYS A 4 -10.56 -1.26 -2.21
C CYS A 4 -10.83 -0.72 -3.61
N ARG A 5 -12.00 -0.10 -3.78
CA ARG A 5 -12.34 0.64 -4.99
C ARG A 5 -12.38 2.11 -4.63
N SER A 6 -11.44 2.87 -5.17
CA SER A 6 -11.60 4.29 -5.43
C SER A 6 -11.19 4.50 -6.89
N SER A 7 -12.14 4.56 -7.82
CA SER A 7 -11.78 4.57 -9.25
C SER A 7 -11.67 5.98 -9.81
N SER A 8 -10.57 6.36 -10.48
CA SER A 8 -10.44 7.61 -11.24
C SER A 8 -11.15 7.56 -12.60
N SER A 9 -11.65 6.39 -13.00
CA SER A 9 -12.40 6.21 -14.24
C SER A 9 -13.88 5.96 -13.96
N LYS A 10 -14.78 6.49 -14.80
CA LYS A 10 -16.21 6.15 -14.81
C LYS A 10 -16.48 4.68 -15.19
N ARG A 11 -15.45 3.83 -15.30
CA ARG A 11 -15.53 2.45 -15.80
C ARG A 11 -15.32 1.46 -14.65
N ARG A 12 -15.96 0.30 -14.75
CA ARG A 12 -15.70 -0.82 -13.84
C ARG A 12 -14.30 -1.34 -14.15
N VAL A 13 -13.50 -1.55 -13.10
CA VAL A 13 -12.16 -2.14 -13.17
C VAL A 13 -12.25 -3.56 -12.62
N SER A 14 -11.46 -4.47 -13.18
CA SER A 14 -11.33 -5.83 -12.64
C SER A 14 -10.91 -5.76 -11.18
N SER A 15 -11.26 -6.79 -10.44
CA SER A 15 -10.78 -6.90 -9.09
C SER A 15 -9.29 -7.30 -9.07
N ASN A 16 -8.90 -8.28 -9.88
CA ASN A 16 -7.61 -8.93 -9.70
C ASN A 16 -6.33 -8.04 -9.71
N PRO A 17 -6.07 -7.09 -10.63
CA PRO A 17 -4.80 -6.36 -10.60
C PRO A 17 -4.82 -5.17 -9.63
N PRO A 18 -3.78 -4.96 -8.80
CA PRO A 18 -3.65 -3.74 -8.02
C PRO A 18 -3.32 -2.52 -8.89
N GLY A 19 -3.47 -1.33 -8.32
CA GLY A 19 -3.03 -0.08 -8.96
C GLY A 19 -3.28 1.16 -8.11
N HIS A 20 -3.37 2.33 -8.75
CA HIS A 20 -3.66 3.61 -8.07
C HIS A 20 -5.02 3.63 -7.33
N HIS A 21 -5.93 2.74 -7.71
CA HIS A 21 -7.21 2.54 -7.05
C HIS A 21 -7.12 1.51 -5.91
N THR A 22 -5.90 1.10 -5.56
CA THR A 22 -5.55 0.03 -4.63
C THR A 22 -5.74 -1.36 -5.23
N GLY A 23 -6.97 -1.89 -5.30
CA GLY A 23 -7.20 -3.25 -5.83
C GLY A 23 -6.55 -4.34 -4.96
N ASN A 24 -6.10 -5.42 -5.60
CA ASN A 24 -5.53 -6.64 -4.98
C ASN A 24 -4.09 -6.42 -4.50
N LEU A 25 -3.92 -5.76 -3.36
CA LEU A 25 -2.57 -5.40 -2.89
C LEU A 25 -1.77 -6.62 -2.41
N ASP A 26 -2.43 -7.57 -1.76
CA ASP A 26 -1.84 -8.74 -1.09
C ASP A 26 -0.62 -8.39 -0.24
N ASN A 27 -0.78 -7.35 0.58
CA ASN A 27 0.22 -6.95 1.54
C ASN A 27 -0.08 -7.55 2.91
N LYS A 28 0.74 -8.52 3.32
CA LYS A 28 0.61 -9.25 4.59
C LYS A 28 0.69 -8.36 5.84
N GLU A 29 1.22 -7.15 5.72
CA GLU A 29 1.36 -6.20 6.84
C GLU A 29 0.03 -5.49 7.14
N LEU A 30 -0.97 -5.60 6.26
CA LEU A 30 -2.27 -4.98 6.43
C LEU A 30 -3.21 -5.87 7.26
N VAL A 31 -2.86 -5.94 8.54
CA VAL A 31 -3.52 -6.73 9.59
C VAL A 31 -4.21 -5.84 10.61
N VAL A 32 -4.79 -6.45 11.66
CA VAL A 32 -5.37 -5.71 12.79
C VAL A 32 -4.35 -4.72 13.35
N GLY A 33 -4.78 -3.47 13.51
CA GLY A 33 -3.93 -2.36 13.98
C GLY A 33 -3.21 -1.60 12.87
N ALA A 34 -3.25 -2.07 11.61
CA ALA A 34 -2.80 -1.30 10.47
C ALA A 34 -3.86 -0.28 10.02
N THR A 35 -3.39 0.85 9.51
CA THR A 35 -4.21 1.87 8.82
C THR A 35 -3.80 1.92 7.36
N LEU A 36 -4.77 1.85 6.44
CA LEU A 36 -4.55 2.00 5.01
C LEU A 36 -5.14 3.33 4.53
N PHE A 37 -4.29 4.18 3.97
CA PHE A 37 -4.68 5.44 3.33
C PHE A 37 -4.92 5.21 1.85
N LEU A 38 -6.10 5.63 1.40
CA LEU A 38 -6.62 5.36 0.07
C LEU A 38 -6.90 6.68 -0.65
N PRO A 39 -6.39 6.89 -1.88
CA PRO A 39 -6.74 8.06 -2.66
C PRO A 39 -8.22 8.04 -3.03
N VAL A 40 -8.96 9.15 -2.85
CA VAL A 40 -10.39 9.22 -3.22
C VAL A 40 -10.53 9.77 -4.63
N HIS A 41 -10.85 8.88 -5.57
CA HIS A 41 -10.90 9.23 -6.99
C HIS A 41 -12.30 9.52 -7.55
N VAL A 42 -13.35 9.17 -6.81
CA VAL A 42 -14.77 9.37 -7.20
C VAL A 42 -15.62 9.86 -6.02
N PRO A 43 -16.74 10.56 -6.31
CA PRO A 43 -17.71 10.93 -5.29
C PRO A 43 -18.15 9.74 -4.43
N GLY A 44 -18.11 9.92 -3.11
CA GLY A 44 -18.50 8.90 -2.14
C GLY A 44 -17.45 7.82 -1.86
N GLY A 45 -16.28 7.87 -2.50
CA GLY A 45 -15.17 6.91 -2.29
C GLY A 45 -15.42 5.54 -2.92
N LEU A 46 -16.59 4.95 -2.69
CA LEU A 46 -17.04 3.62 -3.14
C LEU A 46 -16.18 2.46 -2.62
N LEU A 47 -15.76 2.54 -1.35
CA LEU A 47 -14.98 1.50 -0.66
C LEU A 47 -15.68 0.14 -0.73
N SER A 48 -14.90 -0.91 -1.00
CA SER A 48 -15.32 -2.31 -1.06
C SER A 48 -14.15 -3.13 -0.56
N ILE A 49 -14.36 -4.08 0.38
CA ILE A 49 -13.29 -4.87 1.03
C ILE A 49 -13.60 -6.36 0.94
N GLY A 50 -12.57 -7.19 0.83
CA GLY A 50 -12.63 -8.62 0.59
C GLY A 50 -11.25 -9.25 0.63
N ASP A 51 -11.16 -10.49 0.17
CA ASP A 51 -9.93 -11.29 0.07
C ASP A 51 -9.24 -11.52 1.43
N GLY A 52 -9.86 -12.38 2.22
CA GLY A 52 -9.37 -12.73 3.55
C GLY A 52 -8.31 -13.81 3.46
N HIS A 53 -7.16 -13.59 4.09
CA HIS A 53 -6.09 -14.58 4.18
C HIS A 53 -5.82 -14.95 5.63
N ALA A 54 -5.82 -16.25 5.94
CA ALA A 54 -5.41 -16.74 7.24
C ALA A 54 -3.87 -16.73 7.40
N ALA A 55 -3.14 -16.88 6.30
CA ALA A 55 -1.70 -16.72 6.22
C ALA A 55 -1.28 -16.43 4.78
N GLN A 56 -0.33 -15.52 4.60
CA GLN A 56 0.29 -15.17 3.33
C GLN A 56 1.78 -14.85 3.55
N GLY A 57 2.64 -15.25 2.61
CA GLY A 57 4.04 -14.84 2.57
C GLY A 57 4.27 -13.66 1.65
N ASP A 58 5.45 -13.04 1.77
CA ASP A 58 5.93 -12.05 0.80
C ASP A 58 6.05 -12.72 -0.58
N GLY A 59 5.38 -12.15 -1.57
CA GLY A 59 5.42 -12.62 -2.96
C GLY A 59 4.26 -13.52 -3.39
N GLU A 60 3.50 -14.09 -2.45
CA GLU A 60 2.32 -14.94 -2.75
C GLU A 60 2.57 -15.95 -3.90
N VAL A 61 3.71 -16.62 -3.85
CA VAL A 61 4.33 -17.24 -5.04
C VAL A 61 3.51 -18.35 -5.71
N SER A 62 2.55 -18.95 -5.01
CA SER A 62 1.63 -19.96 -5.55
C SER A 62 0.44 -19.39 -6.31
N GLY A 63 0.25 -18.06 -6.28
CA GLY A 63 -0.92 -17.39 -6.87
C GLY A 63 -2.08 -17.20 -5.90
N THR A 64 -2.01 -17.79 -4.71
CA THR A 64 -3.03 -17.70 -3.66
C THR A 64 -2.37 -17.82 -2.29
N ALA A 65 -3.06 -17.33 -1.27
CA ALA A 65 -2.74 -17.50 0.14
C ALA A 65 -3.53 -18.67 0.76
N ILE A 66 -3.58 -18.75 2.10
CA ILE A 66 -4.63 -19.54 2.77
C ILE A 66 -5.92 -18.71 2.77
N GLU A 67 -6.71 -18.88 1.71
CA GLU A 67 -7.98 -18.15 1.51
C GLU A 67 -9.02 -18.47 2.58
N THR A 68 -9.71 -17.44 3.08
CA THR A 68 -10.74 -17.58 4.10
C THR A 68 -11.81 -16.49 4.02
N SER A 69 -12.96 -16.74 4.64
CA SER A 69 -13.98 -15.71 4.85
C SER A 69 -13.46 -14.64 5.82
N LEU A 70 -13.73 -13.38 5.49
CA LEU A 70 -13.32 -12.23 6.29
C LEU A 70 -14.49 -11.75 7.17
N SER A 71 -14.21 -11.52 8.45
CA SER A 71 -15.11 -10.79 9.36
C SER A 71 -14.27 -9.87 10.24
N GLY A 72 -14.67 -8.61 10.36
CA GLY A 72 -13.94 -7.61 11.12
C GLY A 72 -14.68 -6.28 11.18
N VAL A 73 -14.25 -5.43 12.11
CA VAL A 73 -14.72 -4.05 12.23
C VAL A 73 -13.63 -3.14 11.68
N ILE A 74 -14.03 -2.20 10.83
CA ILE A 74 -13.16 -1.18 10.26
C ILE A 74 -13.72 0.19 10.64
N GLU A 75 -12.81 1.14 10.87
CA GLU A 75 -13.14 2.55 10.96
C GLU A 75 -12.76 3.22 9.65
N VAL A 76 -13.62 4.13 9.17
CA VAL A 76 -13.39 4.85 7.91
C VAL A 76 -13.42 6.34 8.21
N GLU A 77 -12.26 6.98 8.08
CA GLU A 77 -12.11 8.42 8.22
C GLU A 77 -11.87 9.07 6.85
N LEU A 78 -12.50 10.23 6.62
CA LEU A 78 -12.29 11.04 5.42
C LEU A 78 -11.34 12.20 5.72
N HIS A 79 -10.11 12.10 5.23
CA HIS A 79 -9.16 13.21 5.24
C HIS A 79 -9.39 14.12 4.03
N LYS A 80 -9.85 15.35 4.29
CA LYS A 80 -10.08 16.37 3.25
C LYS A 80 -8.77 17.08 2.90
N ASP A 81 -8.76 17.69 1.72
CA ASP A 81 -7.66 18.52 1.21
C ASP A 81 -6.30 17.78 1.15
N GLN A 82 -6.37 16.46 0.94
CA GLN A 82 -5.21 15.59 0.73
C GLN A 82 -5.03 15.28 -0.76
N ASN A 83 -3.77 15.21 -1.20
CA ASN A 83 -3.42 14.86 -2.59
C ASN A 83 -2.61 13.56 -2.65
N LEU A 84 -3.13 12.51 -2.04
CA LEU A 84 -2.52 11.18 -2.09
C LEU A 84 -2.73 10.58 -3.49
N LEU A 85 -1.64 10.14 -4.14
CA LEU A 85 -1.69 9.53 -5.49
C LEU A 85 -1.57 8.00 -5.49
N TRP A 86 -1.02 7.44 -4.41
CA TRP A 86 -0.78 6.00 -4.26
C TRP A 86 -1.26 5.54 -2.89
N PRO A 87 -1.71 4.28 -2.75
CA PRO A 87 -1.97 3.73 -1.43
C PRO A 87 -0.70 3.78 -0.57
N ARG A 88 -0.91 4.11 0.70
CA ARG A 88 0.11 4.13 1.75
C ARG A 88 -0.50 3.49 2.97
N ALA A 89 0.27 2.78 3.77
CA ALA A 89 -0.23 2.22 5.01
C ALA A 89 0.70 2.55 6.17
N GLU A 90 0.26 2.22 7.37
CA GLU A 90 1.10 2.15 8.54
C GLU A 90 0.62 1.05 9.47
N THR A 91 1.57 0.45 10.17
CA THR A 91 1.31 -0.41 11.33
C THR A 91 1.59 0.39 12.60
N PRO A 92 1.39 -0.17 13.80
CA PRO A 92 1.81 0.50 15.03
C PRO A 92 3.31 0.87 15.05
N THR A 93 4.15 0.16 14.29
CA THR A 93 5.61 0.29 14.35
C THR A 93 6.25 0.81 13.06
N HIS A 94 5.58 0.73 11.91
CA HIS A 94 6.19 1.11 10.62
C HIS A 94 5.28 2.00 9.78
N TYR A 95 5.89 2.91 9.02
CA TYR A 95 5.29 3.51 7.83
C TYR A 95 5.52 2.57 6.64
N ILE A 96 4.51 2.46 5.77
CA ILE A 96 4.53 1.56 4.61
C ILE A 96 4.22 2.34 3.34
N SER A 97 5.21 2.44 2.45
CA SER A 97 5.00 2.92 1.07
C SER A 97 4.75 1.74 0.12
N MET A 98 4.09 2.00 -1.01
CA MET A 98 3.75 0.98 -2.00
C MET A 98 4.22 1.39 -3.38
N GLY A 99 4.71 0.42 -4.14
CA GLY A 99 5.01 0.53 -5.56
C GLY A 99 4.45 -0.68 -6.30
N LEU A 100 3.78 -0.42 -7.42
CA LEU A 100 3.07 -1.42 -8.20
C LEU A 100 3.45 -1.25 -9.67
N ASP A 101 3.99 -2.29 -10.29
CA ASP A 101 4.37 -2.30 -11.70
C ASP A 101 4.50 -3.76 -12.19
N ALA A 102 4.47 -3.97 -13.52
CA ALA A 102 4.76 -5.28 -14.10
C ALA A 102 6.23 -5.71 -13.87
N ASP A 103 7.12 -4.72 -13.72
CA ASP A 103 8.54 -4.89 -13.42
C ASP A 103 8.84 -4.60 -11.94
N LEU A 104 9.57 -5.50 -11.27
CA LEU A 104 9.87 -5.34 -9.84
C LEU A 104 10.85 -4.20 -9.54
N ASP A 105 11.76 -3.88 -10.47
CA ASP A 105 12.70 -2.79 -10.29
C ASP A 105 11.97 -1.45 -10.34
N GLU A 106 10.98 -1.31 -11.25
CA GLU A 106 10.13 -0.11 -11.31
C GLU A 106 9.18 -0.03 -10.11
N ALA A 107 8.62 -1.15 -9.65
CA ALA A 107 7.87 -1.20 -8.41
C ALA A 107 8.73 -0.78 -7.19
N ALA A 108 9.97 -1.25 -7.10
CA ALA A 108 10.91 -0.87 -6.04
C ALA A 108 11.28 0.61 -6.08
N ARG A 109 11.54 1.16 -7.27
CA ARG A 109 11.76 2.61 -7.47
C ARG A 109 10.55 3.41 -7.04
N SER A 110 9.35 2.97 -7.39
CA SER A 110 8.11 3.64 -7.00
C SER A 110 7.93 3.62 -5.48
N ALA A 111 8.04 2.46 -4.83
CA ALA A 111 7.91 2.33 -3.38
C ALA A 111 8.89 3.25 -2.64
N THR A 112 10.15 3.31 -3.11
CA THR A 112 11.18 4.18 -2.54
C THR A 112 10.83 5.66 -2.73
N ARG A 113 10.45 6.08 -3.95
CA ARG A 113 10.04 7.47 -4.23
C ARG A 113 8.87 7.89 -3.38
N GLN A 114 7.88 7.01 -3.20
CA GLN A 114 6.72 7.27 -2.38
C GLN A 114 7.06 7.44 -0.89
N MET A 115 8.04 6.69 -0.37
CA MET A 115 8.52 6.90 0.99
C MET A 115 9.25 8.24 1.13
N VAL A 116 10.16 8.56 0.20
CA VAL A 116 10.87 9.85 0.20
C VAL A 116 9.87 11.01 0.14
N GLU A 117 8.88 10.93 -0.73
CA GLU A 117 7.86 11.97 -0.84
C GLU A 117 7.06 12.11 0.45
N PHE A 118 6.68 11.01 1.09
CA PHE A 118 6.02 11.03 2.40
C PHE A 118 6.88 11.71 3.47
N LEU A 119 8.16 11.37 3.54
CA LEU A 119 9.08 11.97 4.51
C LEU A 119 9.25 13.48 4.30
N VAL A 120 9.28 13.93 3.06
CA VAL A 120 9.37 15.35 2.73
C VAL A 120 8.07 16.07 3.07
N THR A 121 6.94 15.55 2.61
CA THR A 121 5.65 16.26 2.66
C THR A 121 4.97 16.19 4.02
N GLU A 122 5.03 15.04 4.70
CA GLU A 122 4.31 14.81 5.95
C GLU A 122 5.23 14.86 7.18
N LYS A 123 6.53 14.63 7.00
CA LYS A 123 7.52 14.62 8.09
C LYS A 123 8.51 15.78 8.03
N GLY A 124 8.47 16.59 6.98
CA GLY A 124 9.23 17.84 6.87
C GLY A 124 10.75 17.63 6.71
N LEU A 125 11.19 16.45 6.27
CA LEU A 125 12.61 16.21 5.99
C LEU A 125 13.05 16.92 4.71
N ASP A 126 14.33 17.30 4.63
CA ASP A 126 14.93 17.66 3.35
C ASP A 126 14.93 16.44 2.41
N ARG A 127 14.77 16.68 1.11
CA ARG A 127 14.67 15.58 0.13
C ARG A 127 15.94 14.74 0.06
N GLY A 128 17.12 15.34 0.21
CA GLY A 128 18.39 14.63 0.25
C GLY A 128 18.49 13.73 1.49
N ASP A 129 18.16 14.28 2.65
CA ASP A 129 18.18 13.55 3.93
C ASP A 129 17.15 12.41 3.94
N ALA A 130 15.94 12.64 3.44
CA ALA A 130 14.93 11.61 3.27
C ALA A 130 15.41 10.46 2.39
N TYR A 131 16.08 10.78 1.27
CA TYR A 131 16.64 9.76 0.38
C TYR A 131 17.77 8.96 1.04
N ILE A 132 18.67 9.62 1.77
CA ILE A 132 19.75 8.96 2.52
C ILE A 132 19.17 8.06 3.61
N LEU A 133 18.17 8.53 4.37
CA LEU A 133 17.46 7.74 5.38
C LEU A 133 16.85 6.48 4.76
N CYS A 134 16.14 6.63 3.62
CA CYS A 134 15.61 5.47 2.92
C CYS A 134 16.72 4.49 2.50
N SER A 135 17.88 4.97 2.05
CA SER A 135 18.98 4.11 1.64
C SER A 135 19.55 3.23 2.76
N VAL A 136 19.40 3.63 4.03
CA VAL A 136 20.00 2.91 5.18
C VAL A 136 18.97 2.23 6.08
N ALA A 137 17.70 2.62 5.99
CA ALA A 137 16.68 2.17 6.93
C ALA A 137 15.33 1.79 6.30
N LEU A 138 15.14 1.95 4.98
CA LEU A 138 13.94 1.45 4.31
C LEU A 138 14.14 0.01 3.87
N ASP A 139 13.39 -0.92 4.46
CA ASP A 139 13.36 -2.30 4.01
C ASP A 139 12.36 -2.47 2.87
N LEU A 140 12.83 -2.78 1.67
CA LEU A 140 11.96 -3.10 0.53
C LEU A 140 11.62 -4.60 0.56
N ARG A 141 10.32 -4.91 0.56
CA ARG A 141 9.78 -6.26 0.56
C ARG A 141 8.92 -6.51 -0.66
N VAL A 142 8.97 -7.73 -1.18
CA VAL A 142 8.08 -8.17 -2.25
C VAL A 142 6.69 -8.39 -1.66
N THR A 143 5.70 -7.66 -2.17
CA THR A 143 4.32 -7.76 -1.72
C THR A 143 3.67 -9.01 -2.30
N GLN A 144 3.50 -9.03 -3.63
CA GLN A 144 3.04 -10.18 -4.42
C GLN A 144 3.73 -10.18 -5.81
N LEU A 145 3.65 -11.32 -6.51
CA LEU A 145 4.24 -11.51 -7.85
C LEU A 145 3.26 -11.97 -8.94
N VAL A 146 1.99 -12.16 -8.62
CA VAL A 146 1.11 -13.12 -9.32
C VAL A 146 -0.09 -12.50 -10.05
N ASP A 147 -0.42 -11.23 -9.79
CA ASP A 147 -1.62 -10.57 -10.32
C ASP A 147 -1.43 -9.86 -11.67
N GLY A 148 -0.33 -10.16 -12.35
CA GLY A 148 0.11 -9.46 -13.57
C GLY A 148 0.77 -8.10 -13.29
N VAL A 149 0.19 -7.29 -12.39
CA VAL A 149 0.89 -6.16 -11.75
C VAL A 149 1.48 -6.67 -10.44
N LYS A 150 2.79 -6.50 -10.25
CA LYS A 150 3.53 -6.96 -9.07
C LYS A 150 3.66 -5.84 -8.06
N GLY A 151 3.96 -6.18 -6.81
CA GLY A 151 4.11 -5.20 -5.73
C GLY A 151 5.43 -5.28 -4.99
N ILE A 152 5.98 -4.10 -4.67
CA ILE A 152 6.98 -3.90 -3.63
C ILE A 152 6.40 -2.95 -2.58
N HIS A 153 6.60 -3.23 -1.31
CA HIS A 153 6.31 -2.29 -0.23
C HIS A 153 7.57 -1.96 0.56
N GLY A 154 7.72 -0.69 0.94
CA GLY A 154 8.82 -0.23 1.76
C GLY A 154 8.40 -0.09 3.22
N MET A 155 9.14 -0.69 4.15
CA MET A 155 8.92 -0.62 5.59
C MET A 155 9.94 0.31 6.23
N LEU A 156 9.48 1.40 6.85
CA LEU A 156 10.34 2.32 7.62
C LEU A 156 9.86 2.37 9.07
N SER A 157 10.76 2.08 10.02
CA SER A 157 10.41 2.14 11.44
C SER A 157 10.00 3.55 11.86
N LYS A 158 8.91 3.65 12.63
CA LYS A 158 8.41 4.89 13.19
C LYS A 158 9.37 5.47 14.25
N ASP A 159 10.15 4.63 14.93
CA ASP A 159 11.11 5.04 15.97
C ASP A 159 12.28 5.88 15.45
N LEU A 160 12.46 5.92 14.12
CA LEU A 160 13.50 6.72 13.47
C LEU A 160 13.10 8.19 13.29
N LEU A 161 11.83 8.53 13.51
CA LEU A 161 11.31 9.88 13.37
C LEU A 161 10.75 10.36 14.72
N PRO A 162 10.89 11.66 15.02
CA PRO A 162 10.38 12.26 16.26
C PRO A 162 8.85 12.29 16.35
#